data_AF-A0A3D8IVB3-F1
#
_entry.id   AF-A0A3D8IVB3-F1
#
_cell.length_a   1.000
_cell.length_b   1.000
_cell.length_c   1.000
_cell.angle_alpha   90.00
_cell.angle_beta   90.00
_cell.angle_gamma   90.00
#
_symmetry.space_group_name_H-M   'P 1'
#
loop_
_entity.id
_entity.type
_entity.pdbx_description
1 polymer ?
#
loop_
_entity_poly.entity_id
_entity_poly.type
_entity_poly.pdbx_seq_one_letter_code
_entity_poly.pdbx_strand_id
1 'polypeptide(L)'
;MGISQDLTLPIYPSRFGNLFFGIGIGLYIKSEIDDRVGSKVTFGERFFLGYVFKGFEIEVYYKHYSNGTLENPNSGHDFGGLSFGYCF
;
A
#
# COMPACT_ATOMS: atom_id res chain seq x y z
N MET A 1 -3.46 5.16 15.90
CA MET A 1 -2.95 6.17 14.94
C MET A 1 -1.46 5.92 14.70
N GLY A 2 -0.89 6.43 13.61
CA GLY A 2 0.51 6.17 13.24
C GLY A 2 0.90 6.92 11.97
N ILE A 3 2.17 6.82 11.59
CA ILE A 3 2.69 7.40 10.34
C ILE A 3 3.02 6.25 9.39
N SER A 4 2.46 6.29 8.18
CA SER A 4 2.78 5.36 7.09
C SER A 4 3.43 6.13 5.96
N GLN A 5 4.48 5.55 5.37
CA GLN A 5 5.04 6.02 4.12
C GLN A 5 5.30 4.84 3.19
N ASP A 6 4.89 5.01 1.94
CA ASP A 6 5.00 3.99 0.90
C ASP A 6 5.89 4.49 -0.23
N LEU A 7 6.76 3.62 -0.71
CA LEU A 7 7.43 3.73 -1.99
C LEU A 7 6.67 2.86 -2.99
N THR A 8 6.11 3.47 -4.02
CA THR A 8 5.36 2.76 -5.07
C THR A 8 6.15 2.72 -6.37
N LEU A 9 5.99 1.62 -7.10
CA LEU A 9 6.57 1.38 -8.42
C LEU A 9 5.43 1.13 -9.41
N PRO A 10 4.83 2.19 -9.97
CA PRO A 10 3.80 2.05 -10.99
C PRO A 10 4.42 1.64 -12.33
N ILE A 11 3.81 0.66 -12.98
CA ILE A 11 4.18 0.15 -14.30
C ILE A 11 3.08 0.55 -15.28
N TYR A 12 3.46 1.30 -16.31
CA TYR A 12 2.57 1.77 -17.38
C TYR A 12 2.82 0.97 -18.66
N PRO A 13 2.19 -0.21 -18.83
CA PRO A 13 2.40 -1.03 -20.01
C PRO A 13 1.79 -0.35 -21.25
N SER A 14 2.63 -0.04 -22.24
CA SER A 14 2.23 0.65 -23.47
C SER A 14 1.09 -0.02 -24.24
N ARG A 15 0.90 -1.35 -24.07
CA ARG A 15 -0.15 -2.13 -24.74
C ARG A 15 -1.54 -1.92 -24.15
N PHE A 16 -1.64 -1.54 -22.87
CA PHE A 16 -2.92 -1.37 -22.18
C PHE A 16 -3.35 0.10 -22.07
N GLY A 17 -2.67 1.00 -22.79
CA GLY A 17 -3.02 2.40 -22.90
C GLY A 17 -3.03 3.11 -21.54
N ASN A 18 -4.24 3.36 -21.05
CA ASN A 18 -4.52 4.13 -19.84
C ASN A 18 -4.48 3.30 -18.54
N LEU A 19 -4.33 1.97 -18.64
CA LEU A 19 -4.21 1.10 -17.47
C LEU A 19 -2.77 1.04 -16.97
N PHE A 20 -2.61 1.08 -15.66
CA PHE A 20 -1.35 0.84 -14.98
C PHE A 20 -1.56 -0.10 -13.80
N PHE A 21 -0.52 -0.81 -13.41
CA PHE A 21 -0.53 -1.60 -12.19
C PHE A 21 0.81 -1.43 -11.51
N GLY A 22 0.90 -1.78 -10.24
CA GLY A 22 2.15 -1.65 -9.55
C GLY A 22 2.16 -2.36 -8.21
N ILE A 23 3.34 -2.33 -7.64
CA ILE A 23 3.60 -2.78 -6.28
C ILE A 23 4.19 -1.63 -5.49
N GLY A 24 4.05 -1.68 -4.17
CA GLY A 24 4.68 -0.74 -3.27
C GLY A 24 5.16 -1.46 -2.03
N ILE A 25 6.22 -0.92 -1.46
CA ILE A 25 6.71 -1.31 -0.14
C ILE A 25 6.66 -0.08 0.75
N GLY A 26 6.27 -0.26 1.99
CA GLY A 26 6.07 0.84 2.92
C GLY A 26 6.48 0.49 4.32
N LEU A 27 6.67 1.52 5.11
CA LEU A 27 6.87 1.43 6.55
C LEU A 27 5.68 2.09 7.24
N TYR A 28 5.16 1.41 8.25
CA TYR A 28 4.12 1.93 9.11
C TYR A 28 4.55 1.84 10.57
N ILE A 29 4.66 3.01 11.20
CA ILE A 29 5.01 3.18 12.60
C ILE A 29 3.72 3.48 13.36
N LYS A 30 3.24 2.49 14.12
CA LYS A 30 2.09 2.60 15.01
C LYS A 30 2.48 3.35 16.30
N SER A 31 1.59 4.19 16.82
CA SER A 31 1.78 4.83 18.13
C SER A 31 1.83 3.82 19.29
N GLU A 32 1.02 2.77 19.18
CA GLU A 32 0.86 1.71 20.18
C GLU A 32 1.05 0.32 19.54
N ILE A 33 1.50 -0.64 20.36
CA ILE A 33 1.59 -2.04 19.96
C ILE A 33 0.18 -2.63 20.03
N ASP A 34 -0.17 -3.45 19.06
CA ASP A 34 -1.47 -4.10 18.93
C ASP A 34 -1.33 -5.58 19.29
N ASP A 35 -2.39 -6.21 19.80
CA ASP A 35 -2.44 -7.63 20.15
C ASP A 35 -2.20 -8.55 18.94
N ARG A 36 -2.36 -8.02 17.71
CA ARG A 36 -2.13 -8.77 16.46
C ARG A 36 -0.71 -8.65 15.90
N VAL A 37 -0.02 -7.55 16.17
CA VAL A 37 1.32 -7.27 15.65
C VAL A 37 2.14 -6.68 16.77
N GLY A 38 3.00 -7.51 17.37
CA GLY A 38 3.78 -7.23 18.58
C GLY A 38 4.85 -6.14 18.44
N SER A 39 4.94 -5.48 17.28
CA SER A 39 5.91 -4.42 17.02
C SER A 39 5.22 -3.11 16.65
N LYS A 40 5.83 -1.99 17.06
CA LYS A 40 5.40 -0.65 16.63
C LYS A 40 5.74 -0.38 15.17
N VAL A 41 6.87 -0.91 14.71
CA VAL A 41 7.31 -0.79 13.31
C VAL A 41 6.82 -2.00 12.54
N THR A 42 6.12 -1.73 11.45
CA THR A 42 5.57 -2.74 10.54
C THR A 42 5.93 -2.40 9.10
N PHE A 43 6.10 -3.42 8.29
CA PHE A 43 6.35 -3.33 6.86
C PHE A 43 5.04 -3.56 6.12
N GLY A 44 4.78 -2.73 5.12
CA GLY A 44 3.61 -2.81 4.28
C GLY A 44 3.99 -3.21 2.86
N GLU A 45 3.24 -4.13 2.28
CA GLU A 45 3.27 -4.45 0.86
C GLU A 45 1.96 -3.98 0.25
N ARG A 46 2.01 -3.23 -0.83
CA ARG A 46 0.85 -2.72 -1.56
C ARG A 46 0.87 -3.29 -2.97
N PHE A 47 -0.27 -3.75 -3.44
CA PHE A 47 -0.51 -4.11 -4.83
C PHE A 47 -1.65 -3.26 -5.34
N PHE A 48 -1.53 -2.72 -6.55
CA PHE A 48 -2.55 -1.83 -7.06
C PHE A 48 -2.72 -1.92 -8.57
N LEU A 49 -3.94 -1.60 -9.01
CA LEU A 49 -4.34 -1.49 -10.41
C LEU A 49 -5.10 -0.18 -10.56
N GLY A 50 -4.72 0.61 -11.55
CA GLY A 50 -5.34 1.90 -11.79
C GLY A 50 -5.53 2.23 -13.26
N TYR A 51 -6.25 3.31 -13.48
CA TYR A 51 -6.62 3.84 -14.78
C TYR A 51 -6.45 5.36 -14.79
N VAL A 52 -5.75 5.87 -15.80
CA VAL A 52 -5.50 7.29 -16.00
C VAL A 52 -6.36 7.82 -17.14
N PHE A 53 -7.10 8.90 -16.93
CA PHE A 53 -7.83 9.58 -17.99
C PHE A 53 -7.80 11.10 -17.80
N LYS A 54 -7.38 11.83 -18.84
CA LYS A 54 -7.45 13.31 -18.87
C LYS A 54 -6.91 13.99 -17.59
N GLY A 55 -5.80 13.49 -17.05
CA GLY A 55 -5.17 14.01 -15.83
C GLY A 55 -5.75 13.46 -14.51
N PHE A 56 -6.84 12.70 -14.56
CA PHE A 56 -7.37 11.95 -13.41
C PHE A 56 -6.75 10.57 -13.32
N GLU A 57 -6.56 10.11 -12.11
CA GLU A 57 -6.09 8.77 -11.77
C GLU A 57 -7.08 8.13 -10.80
N ILE A 58 -7.51 6.91 -11.10
CA ILE A 58 -8.30 6.08 -10.19
C ILE A 58 -7.53 4.80 -9.96
N GLU A 59 -7.43 4.37 -8.71
CA GLU A 59 -6.70 3.17 -8.34
C GLU A 59 -7.51 2.34 -7.35
N VAL A 60 -7.50 1.01 -7.54
CA VAL A 60 -7.89 0.04 -6.53
C VAL A 60 -6.63 -0.58 -5.97
N TYR A 61 -6.54 -0.71 -4.65
CA TYR A 61 -5.35 -1.26 -4.01
C TYR A 61 -5.68 -2.27 -2.92
N TYR A 62 -4.75 -3.19 -2.74
CA TYR A 62 -4.66 -4.11 -1.63
C TYR A 62 -3.35 -3.84 -0.90
N LYS A 63 -3.38 -3.83 0.43
CA LYS A 63 -2.21 -3.60 1.26
C LYS A 63 -2.17 -4.59 2.41
N HIS A 64 -1.05 -5.29 2.53
CA HIS A 64 -0.76 -6.19 3.64
C HIS A 64 0.31 -5.55 4.52
N TYR A 65 0.10 -5.49 5.83
CA TYR A 65 1.14 -5.13 6.79
C TYR A 65 1.51 -6.30 7.67
N SER A 66 2.80 -6.53 7.85
CA SER A 66 3.35 -7.48 8.83
C SER A 66 4.58 -6.91 9.51
N ASN A 67 5.06 -7.54 10.58
CA ASN A 67 6.33 -7.19 11.19
C ASN A 67 7.51 -8.01 10.65
N GLY A 68 7.33 -8.75 9.55
CA GLY A 68 8.41 -9.57 8.97
C GLY A 68 8.92 -10.68 9.89
N THR A 69 8.14 -11.09 10.90
CA THR A 69 8.54 -12.09 11.91
C THR A 69 9.59 -11.57 12.91
N LEU A 70 9.72 -10.25 13.06
CA LEU A 70 10.62 -9.66 14.05
C LEU A 70 10.21 -9.97 15.49
N GLU A 71 8.89 -10.03 15.77
CA GLU A 71 8.36 -10.26 17.11
C GLU A 71 7.01 -10.98 17.05
N ASN A 72 6.72 -11.85 18.02
CA ASN A 72 5.40 -12.50 18.12
C ASN A 72 4.46 -11.65 18.97
N PRO A 73 3.15 -11.56 18.64
CA PRO A 73 2.45 -12.16 17.51
C PRO A 73 2.60 -11.35 16.20
N ASN A 74 2.46 -12.01 15.05
CA ASN A 74 2.49 -11.39 13.71
C ASN A 74 1.33 -11.89 12.82
N SER A 75 0.09 -11.63 13.25
CA SER A 75 -1.10 -12.04 12.48
C SER A 75 -1.41 -11.13 11.29
N GLY A 76 -0.58 -10.12 11.04
CA GLY A 76 -0.70 -9.16 9.95
C GLY A 76 -2.02 -8.38 9.92
N HIS A 77 -2.11 -7.42 9.02
CA HIS A 77 -3.36 -6.72 8.70
C HIS A 77 -3.48 -6.51 7.19
N ASP A 78 -4.65 -6.87 6.66
CA ASP A 78 -5.00 -6.70 5.26
C ASP A 78 -5.99 -5.55 5.10
N PHE A 79 -5.75 -4.70 4.11
CA PHE A 79 -6.58 -3.54 3.80
C PHE A 79 -6.82 -3.47 2.30
N GLY A 80 -8.07 -3.32 1.90
CA GLY A 80 -8.46 -2.96 0.54
C GLY A 80 -8.97 -1.53 0.50
N GLY A 81 -8.71 -0.81 -0.59
CA GLY A 81 -9.20 0.55 -0.74
C GLY A 81 -9.23 1.05 -2.18
N LEU A 82 -9.78 2.25 -2.32
CA LEU A 82 -9.82 3.02 -3.56
C LEU A 82 -9.05 4.33 -3.35
N SER A 83 -8.33 4.76 -4.37
CA SER A 83 -7.61 6.03 -4.40
C SER A 83 -8.01 6.82 -5.64
N PHE A 84 -8.01 8.14 -5.51
CA PHE A 84 -8.30 9.09 -6.58
C PHE A 84 -7.25 10.20 -6.57
N GLY A 85 -6.70 10.51 -7.73
CA GLY A 85 -5.69 11.55 -7.93
C GLY A 85 -6.04 12.45 -9.10
N TYR A 86 -5.55 13.68 -9.06
CA TYR A 86 -5.59 14.61 -10.18
C TYR A 86 -4.21 15.26 -10.36
N CYS A 87 -3.69 15.18 -11.58
CA CYS A 87 -2.43 15.77 -11.99
C CYS A 87 -2.72 17.10 -12.70
N PHE A 88 -2.20 18.19 -12.13
CA PHE A 88 -2.38 19.58 -12.61
C PHE A 88 -1.15 20.08 -13.40
#